data_AF-A0A1S3ELY3-F1
#
_entry.id   AF-A0A1S3ELY3-F1
#
_cell.length_a   1.000
_cell.length_b   1.000
_cell.length_c   1.000
_cell.angle_alpha   90.00
_cell.angle_beta   90.00
_cell.angle_gamma   90.00
#
_symmetry.space_group_name_H-M   'P 1'
#
loop_
_entity.id
_entity.type
_entity.pdbx_description
1 polymer ?
#
loop_
_entity_poly.entity_id
_entity_poly.type
_entity_poly.pdbx_seq_one_letter_code
_entity_poly.pdbx_strand_id
1 'polypeptide(L)'
;MQAIVLSTYLEMGTVELRGCSAVELGAGTGLVGIVAALLGAHVTITDRKVALEFLKSNVQANLPPHIRTKAVVKELTWGQNLGSFSPGEFDLILGADIIYLEETFTDLLHTLEYLCSNHSVILLACRIRYERDNNFLAMLERQFTVSRVHYDSEKDIYIYKAQKRNQKEDL
;
A
#
# COMPACT_ATOMS: atom_id res chain seq x y z
N MET A 1 -2.77 9.04 -11.14
CA MET A 1 -2.36 10.27 -10.41
C MET A 1 -2.08 9.99 -8.93
N GLN A 2 -2.86 9.13 -8.27
CA GLN A 2 -2.65 8.75 -6.86
C GLN A 2 -1.27 8.18 -6.60
N ALA A 3 -0.77 7.31 -7.49
CA ALA A 3 0.58 6.76 -7.41
C ALA A 3 1.68 7.84 -7.47
N ILE A 4 1.49 8.90 -8.25
CA ILE A 4 2.45 10.02 -8.33
C ILE A 4 2.49 10.75 -6.99
N VAL A 5 1.33 11.12 -6.44
CA VAL A 5 1.25 11.82 -5.15
C VAL A 5 1.87 10.99 -4.02
N LEU A 6 1.57 9.68 -3.96
CA LEU A 6 2.17 8.82 -2.96
C LEU A 6 3.69 8.70 -3.13
N SER A 7 4.17 8.56 -4.37
CA SER A 7 5.60 8.48 -4.65
C SER A 7 6.34 9.76 -4.26
N THR A 8 5.80 10.93 -4.60
CA THR A 8 6.37 12.22 -4.20
C THR A 8 6.37 12.36 -2.67
N TYR A 9 5.31 11.93 -2.00
CA TYR A 9 5.26 11.96 -0.53
C TYR A 9 6.33 11.06 0.12
N LEU A 10 6.60 9.87 -0.45
CA LEU A 10 7.70 9.01 0.02
C LEU A 10 9.07 9.69 -0.16
N GLU A 11 9.28 10.38 -1.28
CA GLU A 11 10.52 11.10 -1.58
C GLU A 11 10.78 12.29 -0.63
N MET A 12 9.73 12.89 -0.07
CA MET A 12 9.87 13.98 0.91
C MET A 12 10.55 13.55 2.23
N GLY A 13 10.76 12.25 2.46
CA GLY A 13 11.50 11.75 3.62
C GLY A 13 10.71 11.76 4.93
N THR A 14 9.39 11.86 4.86
CA THR A 14 8.49 11.78 6.04
C THR A 14 8.27 10.35 6.54
N VAL A 15 8.72 9.37 5.76
CA VAL A 15 8.63 7.93 6.03
C VAL A 15 10.02 7.33 5.96
N GLU A 16 10.44 6.61 7.00
CA GLU A 16 11.72 5.88 6.98
C GLU A 16 11.58 4.64 6.10
N LEU A 17 12.34 4.61 5.00
CA LEU A 17 12.28 3.55 4.01
C LEU A 17 13.54 2.68 4.02
N ARG A 18 14.67 3.13 4.58
CA ARG A 18 15.92 2.37 4.47
C ARG A 18 15.84 1.08 5.27
N GLY A 19 15.91 -0.05 4.56
CA GLY A 19 15.85 -1.38 5.18
C GLY A 19 14.45 -1.79 5.67
N CYS A 20 13.44 -0.95 5.45
CA CYS A 20 12.05 -1.22 5.80
C CYS A 20 11.48 -2.35 4.91
N SER A 21 10.77 -3.30 5.51
CA SER A 21 10.01 -4.33 4.78
C SER A 21 8.68 -3.73 4.31
N ALA A 22 8.49 -3.61 3.00
CA ALA A 22 7.32 -2.97 2.42
C ALA A 22 6.55 -3.91 1.48
N VAL A 23 5.24 -3.70 1.39
CA VAL A 23 4.39 -4.31 0.36
C VAL A 23 3.55 -3.24 -0.35
N GLU A 24 3.48 -3.30 -1.68
CA GLU A 24 2.53 -2.50 -2.46
C GLU A 24 1.35 -3.39 -2.88
N LEU A 25 0.13 -2.98 -2.58
CA LEU A 25 -1.11 -3.63 -2.97
C LEU A 25 -1.67 -2.98 -4.24
N GLY A 26 -2.04 -3.78 -5.23
CA GLY A 26 -2.67 -3.29 -6.46
C GLY A 26 -1.77 -2.31 -7.24
N ALA A 27 -0.51 -2.70 -7.43
CA ALA A 27 0.55 -1.83 -7.92
C ALA A 27 0.32 -1.32 -9.35
N GLY A 28 -0.44 -2.05 -10.18
CA GLY A 28 -0.70 -1.77 -11.58
C GLY A 28 0.60 -1.67 -12.40
N THR A 29 1.11 -0.46 -12.54
CA THR A 29 2.40 -0.19 -13.21
C THR A 29 3.61 -0.45 -12.32
N GLY A 30 3.46 -0.43 -10.99
CA GLY A 30 4.54 -0.60 -10.02
C GLY A 30 5.26 0.67 -9.60
N LEU A 31 4.76 1.85 -9.97
CA LEU A 31 5.46 3.12 -9.73
C LEU A 31 5.82 3.33 -8.25
N VAL A 32 4.86 3.14 -7.32
CA VAL A 32 5.08 3.43 -5.90
C VAL A 32 6.12 2.46 -5.33
N GLY A 33 6.00 1.17 -5.63
CA GLY A 33 6.93 0.14 -5.18
C GLY A 33 8.33 0.28 -5.78
N ILE A 34 8.43 0.70 -7.04
CA ILE A 34 9.71 1.05 -7.68
C ILE A 34 10.36 2.22 -6.94
N VAL A 35 9.60 3.30 -6.67
CA VAL A 35 10.12 4.46 -5.93
C VAL A 35 10.53 4.08 -4.51
N ALA A 36 9.72 3.31 -3.79
CA ALA A 36 10.06 2.83 -2.46
C ALA A 36 11.35 2.00 -2.45
N ALA A 37 11.55 1.13 -3.44
CA ALA A 37 12.78 0.34 -3.58
C ALA A 37 14.00 1.23 -3.89
N LEU A 38 13.84 2.23 -4.77
CA LEU A 38 14.89 3.22 -5.06
C LEU A 38 15.28 4.05 -3.82
N LEU A 39 14.31 4.33 -2.93
CA LEU A 39 14.54 5.02 -1.66
C LEU A 39 15.09 4.12 -0.54
N GLY A 40 15.27 2.82 -0.82
CA GLY A 40 16.02 1.89 0.04
C GLY A 40 15.20 0.83 0.76
N ALA A 41 13.90 0.73 0.50
CA ALA A 41 13.04 -0.31 1.07
C ALA A 41 13.28 -1.68 0.42
N HIS A 42 12.92 -2.74 1.15
CA HIS A 42 12.78 -4.09 0.61
C HIS A 42 11.31 -4.32 0.29
N VAL A 43 10.96 -4.28 -1.00
CA VAL A 43 9.56 -4.14 -1.43
C VAL A 43 9.06 -5.41 -2.09
N THR A 44 7.93 -5.92 -1.61
CA THR A 44 7.11 -6.89 -2.31
C THR A 44 6.01 -6.14 -3.09
N ILE A 45 6.14 -6.08 -4.41
CA ILE A 45 5.24 -5.34 -5.29
C ILE A 45 4.19 -6.30 -5.84
N THR A 46 2.91 -6.06 -5.51
CA THR A 46 1.86 -7.04 -5.77
C THR A 46 0.70 -6.53 -6.60
N ASP A 47 0.13 -7.44 -7.40
CA ASP A 47 -1.13 -7.23 -8.10
C ASP A 47 -1.78 -8.59 -8.40
N ARG A 48 -2.97 -8.57 -8.99
CA ARG A 48 -3.68 -9.73 -9.52
C ARG A 48 -2.93 -10.33 -10.70
N LYS A 49 -3.11 -11.63 -10.91
CA LYS A 49 -2.43 -12.42 -11.95
C LYS A 49 -2.33 -11.75 -13.32
N VAL A 50 -3.42 -11.13 -13.77
CA VAL A 50 -3.53 -10.47 -15.08
C VAL A 50 -2.58 -9.29 -15.28
N ALA A 51 -2.15 -8.63 -14.19
CA ALA A 51 -1.25 -7.49 -14.24
C ALA A 51 0.23 -7.87 -14.05
N LEU A 52 0.52 -9.11 -13.63
CA LEU A 52 1.88 -9.49 -13.19
C LEU A 52 2.93 -9.43 -14.28
N GLU A 53 2.60 -9.81 -15.51
CA GLU A 53 3.58 -9.79 -16.61
C GLU A 53 4.02 -8.34 -16.89
N PHE A 54 3.05 -7.44 -17.00
CA PHE A 54 3.30 -6.02 -17.21
C PHE A 54 4.05 -5.38 -16.04
N LEU A 55 3.63 -5.69 -14.80
CA LEU A 55 4.27 -5.22 -13.58
C LEU A 55 5.75 -5.67 -13.51
N LYS A 56 6.03 -6.94 -13.80
CA LYS A 56 7.41 -7.48 -13.84
C LYS A 56 8.28 -6.73 -14.84
N SER A 57 7.75 -6.46 -16.03
CA SER A 57 8.48 -5.73 -17.08
C SER A 57 8.88 -4.32 -16.60
N ASN A 58 7.94 -3.57 -16.00
CA ASN A 58 8.22 -2.23 -15.49
C ASN A 58 9.27 -2.24 -14.36
N VAL A 59 9.15 -3.16 -13.41
CA VAL A 59 10.10 -3.27 -12.30
C VAL A 59 11.51 -3.59 -12.83
N GLN A 60 11.63 -4.52 -13.79
CA GLN A 60 12.92 -4.88 -14.38
C GLN A 60 13.56 -3.75 -15.18
N ALA A 61 12.74 -2.99 -15.92
CA ALA A 61 13.20 -1.88 -16.75
C ALA A 61 13.70 -0.68 -15.93
N ASN A 62 13.09 -0.42 -14.77
CA ASN A 62 13.33 0.81 -14.01
C ASN A 62 14.23 0.63 -12.78
N LEU A 63 14.42 -0.59 -12.27
CA LEU A 63 15.32 -0.81 -11.13
C LEU A 63 16.75 -1.14 -11.57
N PRO A 64 17.77 -0.43 -11.04
CA PRO A 64 19.17 -0.79 -11.21
C PRO A 64 19.45 -2.21 -10.68
N PRO A 65 20.43 -2.95 -11.25
CA PRO A 65 20.71 -4.33 -10.85
C PRO A 65 20.93 -4.55 -9.34
N HIS A 66 21.59 -3.61 -8.66
CA HIS A 66 21.86 -3.68 -7.22
C HIS A 66 20.63 -3.41 -6.33
N ILE A 67 19.54 -2.88 -6.90
CA ILE A 67 18.27 -2.63 -6.21
C ILE A 67 17.26 -3.73 -6.54
N ARG A 68 17.36 -4.38 -7.71
CA ARG A 68 16.45 -5.48 -8.10
C ARG A 68 16.40 -6.61 -7.07
N THR A 69 17.49 -6.89 -6.37
CA THR A 69 17.50 -7.93 -5.31
C THR A 69 16.68 -7.54 -4.08
N LYS A 70 16.27 -6.27 -3.96
CA LYS A 70 15.41 -5.73 -2.90
C LYS A 70 13.95 -5.57 -3.33
N ALA A 71 13.61 -5.93 -4.58
CA ALA A 71 12.25 -5.84 -5.09
C ALA A 71 11.78 -7.21 -5.58
N VAL A 72 10.66 -7.69 -5.04
CA VAL A 72 10.04 -8.96 -5.44
C VAL A 72 8.67 -8.66 -6.02
N VAL A 73 8.41 -9.12 -7.25
CA VAL A 73 7.07 -9.05 -7.84
C VAL A 73 6.32 -10.34 -7.59
N LYS A 74 5.18 -10.27 -6.91
CA LYS A 74 4.41 -11.43 -6.46
C LYS A 74 2.92 -11.26 -6.71
N GLU A 75 2.22 -12.37 -6.98
CA GLU A 75 0.76 -12.37 -7.05
C GLU A 75 0.14 -12.11 -5.68
N LEU A 76 -0.81 -11.19 -5.62
CA LEU A 76 -1.73 -11.05 -4.50
C LEU A 76 -3.08 -10.55 -5.02
N THR A 77 -4.02 -11.47 -5.14
CA THR A 77 -5.44 -11.09 -5.25
C THR A 77 -5.99 -10.93 -3.84
N TRP A 78 -6.55 -9.77 -3.53
CA TRP A 78 -7.02 -9.46 -2.17
C TRP A 78 -8.00 -10.52 -1.66
N GLY A 79 -7.89 -10.83 -0.37
CA GLY A 79 -8.70 -11.84 0.31
C GLY A 79 -8.34 -13.29 -0.04
N GLN A 80 -7.42 -13.53 -0.98
CA GLN A 80 -7.12 -14.86 -1.50
C GLN A 80 -5.68 -15.29 -1.20
N ASN A 81 -5.51 -16.56 -0.82
CA ASN A 81 -4.21 -17.20 -0.60
C ASN A 81 -3.23 -16.39 0.30
N LEU A 82 -3.76 -15.72 1.32
CA LEU A 82 -2.98 -14.88 2.23
C LEU A 82 -1.92 -15.70 2.99
N GLY A 83 -2.15 -16.99 3.21
CA GLY A 83 -1.18 -17.91 3.83
C GLY A 83 0.13 -18.11 3.07
N SER A 84 0.25 -17.55 1.85
CA SER A 84 1.53 -17.46 1.14
C SER A 84 2.41 -16.29 1.60
N PHE A 85 1.91 -15.45 2.50
CA PHE A 85 2.60 -14.35 3.18
C PHE A 85 2.61 -14.64 4.68
N SER A 86 3.59 -14.11 5.41
CA SER A 86 3.57 -14.22 6.86
C SER A 86 2.61 -13.17 7.44
N PRO A 87 1.78 -13.50 8.44
CA PRO A 87 0.96 -12.50 9.12
C PRO A 87 1.85 -11.40 9.72
N GLY A 88 1.52 -10.13 9.47
CA GLY A 88 2.30 -9.01 10.00
C GLY A 88 3.72 -8.88 9.43
N GLU A 89 4.00 -9.41 8.24
CA GLU A 89 5.33 -9.46 7.61
C GLU A 89 5.94 -8.08 7.27
N PHE A 90 5.10 -7.07 7.10
CA PHE A 90 5.51 -5.79 6.50
C PHE A 90 5.48 -4.65 7.51
N ASP A 91 6.56 -3.89 7.59
CA ASP A 91 6.62 -2.64 8.35
C ASP A 91 5.78 -1.54 7.67
N LEU A 92 5.70 -1.59 6.34
CA LEU A 92 4.99 -0.61 5.52
C LEU A 92 4.08 -1.27 4.47
N ILE A 93 2.82 -0.84 4.41
CA ILE A 93 1.86 -1.29 3.40
C ILE A 93 1.45 -0.06 2.58
N LEU A 94 1.61 -0.13 1.27
CA LEU A 94 1.35 0.95 0.33
C LEU A 94 0.18 0.60 -0.58
N GLY A 95 -0.66 1.60 -0.86
CA GLY A 95 -1.75 1.46 -1.82
C GLY A 95 -2.08 2.79 -2.49
N ALA A 96 -2.17 2.80 -3.81
CA ALA A 96 -2.57 3.98 -4.56
C ALA A 96 -3.56 3.59 -5.66
N ASP A 97 -4.68 4.30 -5.76
CA ASP A 97 -5.72 4.00 -6.76
C ASP A 97 -6.41 2.63 -6.57
N ILE A 98 -6.45 2.14 -5.32
CA ILE A 98 -7.00 0.80 -5.00
C ILE A 98 -8.39 0.80 -4.37
N ILE A 99 -8.93 1.97 -4.00
CA ILE A 99 -10.26 2.13 -3.42
C ILE A 99 -11.20 2.62 -4.53
N TYR A 100 -11.83 1.69 -5.25
CA TYR A 100 -12.77 2.03 -6.33
C TYR A 100 -13.79 0.94 -6.69
N LEU A 101 -13.58 -0.32 -6.31
CA LEU A 101 -14.53 -1.43 -6.51
C LEU A 101 -15.11 -1.86 -5.15
N GLU A 102 -16.36 -1.50 -4.89
CA GLU A 102 -17.03 -1.78 -3.62
C GLU A 102 -17.08 -3.26 -3.30
N GLU A 103 -17.27 -4.11 -4.31
CA GLU A 103 -17.30 -5.57 -4.16
C GLU A 103 -15.98 -6.15 -3.62
N THR A 104 -14.88 -5.39 -3.68
CA THR A 104 -13.56 -5.81 -3.20
C THR A 104 -13.17 -5.23 -1.84
N PHE A 105 -13.99 -4.35 -1.26
CA PHE A 105 -13.62 -3.63 -0.02
C PHE A 105 -13.39 -4.56 1.17
N THR A 106 -14.23 -5.57 1.35
CA THR A 106 -14.07 -6.57 2.41
C THR A 106 -12.78 -7.37 2.22
N ASP A 107 -12.48 -7.78 0.99
CA ASP A 107 -11.27 -8.54 0.66
C ASP A 107 -10.00 -7.70 0.86
N LEU A 108 -10.03 -6.43 0.47
CA LEU A 108 -8.94 -5.48 0.71
C LEU A 108 -8.72 -5.26 2.21
N LEU A 109 -9.79 -5.03 2.98
CA LEU A 109 -9.68 -4.82 4.43
C LEU A 109 -9.09 -6.07 5.13
N HIS A 110 -9.58 -7.26 4.78
CA HIS A 110 -9.04 -8.51 5.32
C HIS A 110 -7.56 -8.70 4.95
N THR A 111 -7.17 -8.31 3.74
CA THR A 111 -5.76 -8.33 3.32
C THR A 111 -4.91 -7.36 4.15
N LEU A 112 -5.39 -6.13 4.39
CA LEU A 112 -4.71 -5.15 5.24
C LEU A 112 -4.55 -5.68 6.66
N GLU A 113 -5.60 -6.24 7.26
CA GLU A 113 -5.57 -6.81 8.62
C GLU A 113 -4.57 -7.96 8.78
N TYR A 114 -4.50 -8.83 7.77
CA TYR A 114 -3.60 -9.98 7.76
C TYR A 114 -2.13 -9.56 7.64
N LEU A 115 -1.84 -8.64 6.72
CA LEU A 115 -0.47 -8.18 6.44
C LEU A 115 0.06 -7.19 7.49
N CYS A 116 -0.84 -6.55 8.25
CA CYS A 116 -0.50 -5.50 9.21
C CYS A 116 -0.27 -6.08 10.62
N SER A 117 0.94 -5.86 11.14
CA SER A 117 1.32 -6.06 12.54
C SER A 117 0.91 -4.85 13.41
N ASN A 118 1.20 -4.90 14.71
CA ASN A 118 0.98 -3.76 15.61
C ASN A 118 1.94 -2.58 15.35
N HIS A 119 3.06 -2.82 14.66
CA HIS A 119 4.06 -1.79 14.34
C HIS A 119 3.96 -1.29 12.90
N SER A 120 3.19 -2.00 12.07
CA SER A 120 3.04 -1.69 10.66
C SER A 120 2.33 -0.35 10.45
N VAL A 121 2.73 0.34 9.39
CA VAL A 121 2.09 1.56 8.91
C VAL A 121 1.48 1.29 7.54
N ILE A 122 0.23 1.69 7.35
CA ILE A 122 -0.44 1.64 6.05
C ILE A 122 -0.50 3.06 5.50
N LEU A 123 -0.10 3.27 4.24
CA LEU A 123 -0.30 4.52 3.51
C LEU A 123 -1.17 4.29 2.28
N LEU A 124 -2.33 4.94 2.27
CA LEU A 124 -3.29 4.89 1.16
C LEU A 124 -3.40 6.27 0.53
N ALA A 125 -3.05 6.38 -0.74
CA ALA A 125 -3.41 7.55 -1.53
C ALA A 125 -4.83 7.36 -2.07
N CYS A 126 -5.70 8.32 -1.75
CA CYS A 126 -7.13 8.25 -2.03
C CYS A 126 -7.63 9.58 -2.60
N ARG A 127 -8.45 9.50 -3.64
CA ARG A 127 -9.26 10.62 -4.12
C ARG A 127 -10.72 10.35 -3.79
N ILE A 128 -11.29 11.14 -2.89
CA ILE A 128 -12.68 11.00 -2.45
C ILE A 128 -13.60 11.63 -3.49
N ARG A 129 -14.40 10.80 -4.16
CA ARG A 129 -15.33 11.22 -5.22
C ARG A 129 -16.77 10.83 -4.93
N TYR A 130 -16.98 9.69 -4.28
CA TYR A 130 -18.28 9.07 -4.07
C TYR A 130 -18.43 8.60 -2.63
N GLU A 131 -19.67 8.35 -2.21
CA GLU A 131 -20.00 7.84 -0.87
C GLU A 131 -19.22 6.56 -0.53
N ARG A 132 -19.03 5.68 -1.52
CA ARG A 132 -18.26 4.45 -1.38
C ARG A 132 -16.84 4.65 -0.86
N ASP A 133 -16.19 5.75 -1.21
CA ASP A 133 -14.82 6.03 -0.78
C ASP A 133 -14.82 6.31 0.72
N ASN A 134 -15.82 7.06 1.20
CA ASN A 134 -16.05 7.28 2.63
C ASN A 134 -16.47 6.00 3.35
N ASN A 135 -17.27 5.14 2.72
CA ASN A 135 -17.67 3.85 3.28
C ASN A 135 -16.45 2.95 3.52
N PHE A 136 -15.51 2.89 2.58
CA PHE A 136 -14.25 2.16 2.79
C PHE A 136 -13.44 2.75 3.95
N LEU A 137 -13.29 4.08 4.03
CA LEU A 137 -12.60 4.72 5.14
C LEU A 137 -13.27 4.41 6.49
N ALA A 138 -14.60 4.43 6.55
CA ALA A 138 -15.35 4.06 7.74
C ALA A 138 -15.17 2.59 8.12
N MET A 139 -15.06 1.68 7.14
CA MET A 139 -14.72 0.27 7.37
C MET A 139 -13.29 0.14 7.93
N LEU A 140 -12.33 0.84 7.35
CA LEU A 140 -10.94 0.86 7.78
C LEU A 140 -10.81 1.40 9.21
N GLU A 141 -11.53 2.47 9.54
CA GLU A 141 -11.54 3.07 10.88
C GLU A 141 -12.05 2.13 11.97
N ARG A 142 -12.83 1.09 11.67
CA ARG A 142 -13.28 0.13 12.70
C ARG A 142 -12.13 -0.67 13.32
N GLN A 143 -11.05 -0.86 12.55
CA GLN A 143 -9.95 -1.76 12.91
C GLN A 143 -8.63 -1.01 13.07
N PHE A 144 -8.52 0.15 12.42
CA PHE A 144 -7.32 0.97 12.39
C PHE A 144 -7.60 2.39 12.90
N THR A 145 -6.60 3.01 13.51
CA THR A 145 -6.56 4.45 13.70
C THR A 145 -6.15 5.07 12.37
N VAL A 146 -7.03 5.90 11.79
CA VAL A 146 -6.83 6.51 10.46
C VAL A 146 -6.64 8.02 10.61
N SER A 147 -5.63 8.56 9.94
CA SER A 147 -5.34 10.00 9.94
C SER A 147 -4.93 10.48 8.55
N ARG A 148 -5.28 11.72 8.21
CA ARG A 148 -4.82 12.37 6.98
C ARG A 148 -3.43 12.95 7.24
N VAL A 149 -2.45 12.55 6.46
CA VAL A 149 -1.05 12.98 6.61
C VAL A 149 -0.57 13.90 5.49
N HIS A 150 -1.26 13.92 4.36
CA HIS A 150 -0.97 14.81 3.25
C HIS A 150 -2.22 15.09 2.41
N TYR A 151 -2.24 16.24 1.75
CA TYR A 151 -3.24 16.61 0.76
C TYR A 151 -2.59 17.37 -0.40
N ASP A 152 -2.70 16.84 -1.61
CA ASP A 152 -2.34 17.53 -2.86
C ASP A 152 -3.60 18.20 -3.40
N SER A 153 -3.66 19.54 -3.28
CA SER A 153 -4.83 20.34 -3.67
C SER A 153 -5.01 20.45 -5.19
N GLU A 154 -3.95 20.31 -5.97
CA GLU A 154 -4.04 20.41 -7.43
C GLU A 154 -4.67 19.14 -8.02
N LYS A 155 -4.30 17.98 -7.48
CA LYS A 155 -4.78 16.68 -7.95
C LYS A 155 -5.98 16.16 -7.16
N ASP A 156 -6.31 16.85 -6.06
CA ASP A 156 -7.38 16.53 -5.13
C ASP A 156 -7.22 15.11 -4.57
N ILE A 157 -6.06 14.84 -3.98
CA ILE A 157 -5.67 13.53 -3.47
C ILE A 157 -5.18 13.67 -2.03
N TYR A 158 -5.73 12.84 -1.15
CA TYR A 158 -5.30 12.70 0.23
C TYR A 158 -4.37 11.50 0.36
N ILE A 159 -3.41 11.58 1.28
CA ILE A 159 -2.72 10.40 1.80
C ILE A 159 -3.22 10.15 3.22
N TYR A 160 -3.77 8.96 3.42
CA TYR A 160 -4.21 8.45 4.70
C TYR A 160 -3.16 7.53 5.28
N LYS A 161 -2.82 7.75 6.54
CA LYS A 161 -2.02 6.85 7.36
C LYS A 161 -2.95 6.05 8.26
N ALA A 162 -2.84 4.73 8.23
CA ALA A 162 -3.56 3.83 9.12
C ALA A 162 -2.60 2.94 9.94
N GLN A 163 -2.92 2.71 11.22
CA GLN A 163 -2.19 1.82 12.12
C GLN A 163 -3.19 1.00 12.94
N LYS A 164 -2.85 -0.24 13.27
CA LYS A 164 -3.76 -1.14 14.00
C LYS A 164 -4.15 -0.53 15.34
N ARG A 165 -5.44 -0.55 15.71
CA ARG A 165 -5.87 -0.03 17.02
C ARG A 165 -5.34 -0.91 18.14
N ASN A 166 -4.72 -0.31 19.16
CA ASN A 166 -4.35 -1.03 20.37
C ASN A 166 -5.60 -1.30 21.21
N GLN A 167 -6.05 -2.56 21.26
CA GLN A 167 -7.21 -2.98 22.07
C GLN A 167 -7.01 -2.83 23.61
N LYS A 168 -5.87 -2.28 24.06
CA LYS A 168 -5.57 -2.05 25.49
C LYS A 168 -5.97 -0.66 26.00
N GLU A 169 -6.39 0.25 25.14
CA GLU A 169 -6.78 1.62 25.54
C GLU A 169 -8.29 1.81 25.73
N ASP A 170 -9.10 0.78 25.41
CA ASP A 170 -10.57 0.80 25.50
C ASP A 170 -11.15 -0.06 26.66
N LEU A 171 -10.32 -0.40 27.66
CA LEU A 171 -10.70 -1.10 28.91
C LEU A 171 -10.17 -0.34 30.14
#